data_AF-A0A328SUR9-F1
#
_entry.id   AF-A0A328SUR9-F1
#
_cell.length_a   1.000
_cell.length_b   1.000
_cell.length_c   1.000
_cell.angle_alpha   90.00
_cell.angle_beta   90.00
_cell.angle_gamma   90.00
#
_symmetry.space_group_name_H-M   'P 1'
#
loop_
_entity.id
_entity.type
_entity.pdbx_description
1 polymer ?
#
loop_
_entity_poly.entity_id
_entity_poly.type
_entity_poly.pdbx_seq_one_letter_code
_entity_poly.pdbx_strand_id
1 'polypeptide(L)'
;MVDKEAIGNKVSQKKDELGIKREEQILKANEKKTNAKVKIEEKILEKKQARNQRRLESHINLADTKIEEALDKADSEIASLIVQVDTEIANNEDAADLILFKADNILEETLLRTQLNIQVAKNELIKNLQKDIEDALELGVLEENIADLKEKSDIVITTLQGKIDAEKEELTEKYGEN
;
A
#
# COMPACT_ATOMS: atom_id res chain seq x y z
N MET A 1 -43.80 -59.62 9.65
CA MET A 1 -43.18 -59.35 8.33
C MET A 1 -42.58 -57.97 8.41
N VAL A 2 -41.28 -57.83 8.19
CA VAL A 2 -40.67 -56.50 8.16
C VAL A 2 -41.15 -55.82 6.89
N ASP A 3 -41.76 -54.64 7.06
CA ASP A 3 -42.38 -53.90 5.97
C ASP A 3 -41.29 -53.41 5.01
N LYS A 4 -41.18 -54.05 3.85
CA LYS A 4 -40.11 -53.79 2.87
C LYS A 4 -40.16 -52.34 2.37
N GLU A 5 -41.36 -51.74 2.34
CA GLU A 5 -41.57 -50.32 2.01
C GLU A 5 -40.97 -49.39 3.06
N ALA A 6 -41.17 -49.66 4.36
CA ALA A 6 -40.61 -48.85 5.43
C ALA A 6 -39.07 -48.91 5.47
N ILE A 7 -38.48 -50.06 5.13
CA ILE A 7 -37.02 -50.18 4.95
C ILE A 7 -36.56 -49.38 3.73
N GLY A 8 -37.27 -49.49 2.59
CA GLY A 8 -36.97 -48.76 1.37
C GLY A 8 -36.95 -47.24 1.56
N ASN A 9 -37.98 -46.68 2.22
CA ASN A 9 -38.06 -45.26 2.53
C ASN A 9 -36.93 -44.78 3.46
N LYS A 10 -36.59 -45.55 4.51
CA LYS A 10 -35.46 -45.20 5.40
C LYS A 10 -34.11 -45.21 4.68
N VAL A 11 -33.91 -46.12 3.73
CA VAL A 11 -32.68 -46.17 2.92
C VAL A 11 -32.61 -44.96 1.98
N SER A 12 -33.74 -44.56 1.39
CA SER A 12 -33.83 -43.38 0.52
C SER A 12 -33.56 -42.08 1.26
N GLN A 13 -34.24 -41.86 2.39
CA GLN A 13 -34.03 -40.69 3.26
C GLN A 13 -32.57 -40.53 3.67
N LYS A 14 -31.94 -41.62 4.13
CA LYS A 14 -30.54 -41.61 4.56
C LYS A 14 -29.57 -41.32 3.41
N LYS A 15 -29.91 -41.72 2.19
CA LYS A 15 -29.12 -41.40 1.00
C LYS A 15 -29.17 -39.92 0.67
N ASP A 16 -30.36 -39.32 0.76
CA ASP A 16 -30.58 -37.89 0.50
C ASP A 16 -29.91 -37.03 1.60
N GLU A 17 -30.02 -37.42 2.87
CA GLU A 17 -29.26 -36.78 3.98
C GLU A 17 -27.74 -36.82 3.79
N LEU A 18 -27.21 -37.95 3.29
CA LEU A 18 -25.79 -38.08 2.98
C LEU A 18 -25.38 -37.21 1.78
N GLY A 19 -26.29 -36.99 0.82
CA GLY A 19 -26.12 -36.03 -0.27
C GLY A 19 -25.91 -34.61 0.26
N ILE A 20 -26.85 -34.11 1.06
CA ILE A 20 -26.78 -32.77 1.67
C ILE A 20 -25.52 -32.61 2.51
N LYS A 21 -25.17 -33.60 3.35
CA LYS A 21 -23.93 -33.55 4.15
C LYS A 21 -22.67 -33.45 3.28
N ARG A 22 -22.66 -34.09 2.11
CA ARG A 22 -21.54 -33.99 1.17
C ARG A 22 -21.47 -32.59 0.57
N GLU A 23 -22.61 -32.00 0.21
CA GLU A 23 -22.67 -30.63 -0.31
C GLU A 23 -22.19 -29.60 0.73
N GLU A 24 -22.61 -29.72 1.99
CA GLU A 24 -22.13 -28.88 3.10
C GLU A 24 -20.61 -28.98 3.29
N GLN A 25 -20.04 -30.17 3.12
CA GLN A 25 -18.59 -30.36 3.18
C GLN A 25 -17.88 -29.69 2.00
N ILE A 26 -18.46 -29.76 0.79
CA ILE A 26 -17.94 -29.08 -0.40
C ILE A 26 -17.97 -27.56 -0.19
N LEU A 27 -19.08 -27.02 0.33
CA LEU A 27 -19.20 -25.61 0.66
C LEU A 27 -18.10 -25.16 1.63
N LYS A 28 -17.95 -25.85 2.77
CA LYS A 28 -16.91 -25.56 3.76
C LYS A 28 -15.49 -25.66 3.18
N ALA A 29 -15.25 -26.60 2.26
CA ALA A 29 -13.96 -26.74 1.60
C ALA A 29 -13.69 -25.56 0.66
N ASN A 30 -14.70 -25.09 -0.09
CA ASN A 30 -14.59 -23.92 -0.95
C ASN A 30 -14.34 -22.64 -0.15
N GLU A 31 -15.09 -22.40 0.93
CA GLU A 31 -14.87 -21.26 1.83
C GLU A 31 -13.43 -21.23 2.36
N LYS A 32 -12.95 -22.37 2.90
CA LYS A 32 -11.58 -22.46 3.43
C LYS A 32 -10.54 -22.19 2.35
N LYS A 33 -10.73 -22.75 1.14
CA LYS A 33 -9.81 -22.60 0.02
C LYS A 33 -9.75 -21.14 -0.42
N THR A 34 -10.89 -20.46 -0.57
CA THR A 34 -10.90 -19.07 -1.01
C THR A 34 -10.36 -18.14 0.07
N ASN A 35 -10.76 -18.32 1.33
CA ASN A 35 -10.22 -17.55 2.46
C ASN A 35 -8.70 -17.68 2.56
N ALA A 36 -8.15 -18.88 2.34
CA ALA A 36 -6.71 -19.07 2.32
C ALA A 36 -6.04 -18.30 1.16
N LYS A 37 -6.64 -18.31 -0.03
CA LYS A 37 -6.13 -17.54 -1.18
C LYS A 37 -6.15 -16.04 -0.93
N VAL A 38 -7.30 -15.51 -0.51
CA VAL A 38 -7.47 -14.09 -0.16
C VAL A 38 -6.42 -13.66 0.86
N LYS A 39 -6.23 -14.44 1.93
CA LYS A 39 -5.24 -14.14 2.96
C LYS A 39 -3.79 -14.13 2.45
N ILE A 40 -3.46 -14.98 1.47
CA ILE A 40 -2.13 -14.98 0.86
C ILE A 40 -1.92 -13.69 0.05
N GLU A 41 -2.89 -13.32 -0.78
CA GLU A 41 -2.83 -12.11 -1.59
C GLU A 41 -2.80 -10.84 -0.73
N GLU A 42 -3.64 -10.75 0.31
CA GLU A 42 -3.62 -9.65 1.28
C GLU A 42 -2.26 -9.51 1.96
N LYS A 43 -1.63 -10.63 2.35
CA LYS A 43 -0.29 -10.60 2.94
C LYS A 43 0.79 -10.16 1.95
N ILE A 44 0.64 -10.48 0.67
CA ILE A 44 1.54 -9.99 -0.38
C ILE A 44 1.34 -8.49 -0.56
N LEU A 45 0.10 -8.03 -0.61
CA LEU A 45 -0.27 -6.62 -0.71
C LEU A 45 0.31 -5.81 0.45
N GLU A 46 0.07 -6.23 1.70
CA GLU A 46 0.60 -5.58 2.91
C GLU A 46 2.13 -5.44 2.87
N LYS A 47 2.83 -6.49 2.46
CA LYS A 47 4.29 -6.46 2.34
C LYS A 47 4.77 -5.50 1.27
N LYS A 48 4.11 -5.46 0.11
CA LYS A 48 4.46 -4.53 -0.96
C LYS A 48 4.15 -3.08 -0.52
N GLN A 49 2.99 -2.82 0.08
CA GLN A 49 2.63 -1.51 0.64
C GLN A 49 3.67 -1.03 1.66
N ALA A 50 4.05 -1.88 2.62
CA ALA A 50 5.07 -1.52 3.61
C ALA A 50 6.44 -1.24 2.98
N ARG A 51 6.81 -1.98 1.93
CA ARG A 51 8.07 -1.74 1.20
C ARG A 51 8.03 -0.41 0.44
N ASN A 52 6.92 -0.11 -0.23
CA ASN A 52 6.75 1.14 -0.97
C ASN A 52 6.76 2.33 -0.01
N GLN A 53 6.06 2.24 1.12
CA GLN A 53 6.05 3.28 2.15
C GLN A 53 7.47 3.59 2.66
N ARG A 54 8.26 2.56 2.99
CA ARG A 54 9.66 2.75 3.43
C ARG A 54 10.53 3.39 2.36
N ARG A 55 10.32 3.06 1.08
CA ARG A 55 11.04 3.70 -0.03
C ARG A 55 10.66 5.16 -0.16
N LEU A 56 9.37 5.47 -0.11
CA LEU A 56 8.86 6.83 -0.15
C LEU A 56 9.48 7.70 0.96
N GLU A 57 9.45 7.21 2.19
CA GLU A 57 10.08 7.86 3.34
C GLU A 57 11.58 8.04 3.14
N SER A 58 12.27 7.03 2.63
CA SER A 58 13.70 7.12 2.32
C SER A 58 14.01 8.18 1.26
N HIS A 59 13.17 8.34 0.24
CA HIS A 59 13.37 9.36 -0.80
C HIS A 59 13.14 10.76 -0.27
N ILE A 60 12.10 10.95 0.56
CA ILE A 60 11.82 12.23 1.22
C ILE A 60 12.98 12.61 2.15
N ASN A 61 13.39 11.71 3.04
CA ASN A 61 14.48 11.96 3.97
C ASN A 61 15.78 12.33 3.24
N LEU A 62 16.09 11.65 2.13
CA LEU A 62 17.27 11.97 1.33
C LEU A 62 17.20 13.38 0.72
N ALA A 63 16.02 13.80 0.25
CA ALA A 63 15.82 15.15 -0.29
C ALA A 63 15.94 16.21 0.81
N ASP A 64 15.36 15.95 1.99
CA ASP A 64 15.44 16.84 3.14
C ASP A 64 16.88 17.02 3.60
N THR A 65 17.64 15.93 3.77
CA THR A 65 19.07 16.00 4.12
C THR A 65 19.87 16.84 3.11
N LYS A 66 19.61 16.69 1.80
CA LYS A 66 20.31 17.50 0.78
C LYS A 66 19.94 18.99 0.85
N ILE A 67 18.71 19.30 1.24
CA ILE A 67 18.26 20.68 1.45
C ILE A 67 18.94 21.26 2.69
N GLU A 68 18.96 20.52 3.80
CA GLU A 68 19.66 20.91 5.04
C GLU A 68 21.15 21.14 4.78
N GLU A 69 21.84 20.22 4.10
CA GLU A 69 23.25 20.39 3.73
C GLU A 69 23.50 21.65 2.88
N ALA A 70 22.57 21.99 1.98
CA ALA A 70 22.68 23.20 1.17
C ALA A 70 22.51 24.48 2.00
N LEU A 71 21.61 24.45 2.99
CA LEU A 71 21.39 25.56 3.92
C LEU A 71 22.56 25.72 4.89
N ASP A 72 23.01 24.64 5.52
CA ASP A 72 24.15 24.65 6.46
C ASP A 72 25.43 25.18 5.80
N LYS A 73 25.64 24.80 4.53
CA LYS A 73 26.75 25.31 3.73
C LYS A 73 26.62 26.81 3.49
N ALA A 74 25.43 27.29 3.14
CA ALA A 74 25.17 28.71 2.95
C ALA A 74 25.41 29.50 4.24
N ASP A 75 24.90 29.01 5.37
CA ASP A 75 25.06 29.66 6.67
C ASP A 75 26.54 29.75 7.07
N SER A 76 27.30 28.67 6.83
CA SER A 76 28.75 28.65 7.08
C SER A 76 29.51 29.66 6.20
N GLU A 77 29.12 29.78 4.93
CA GLU A 77 29.71 30.73 3.98
C GLU A 77 29.37 32.17 4.36
N ILE A 78 28.13 32.46 4.75
CA ILE A 78 27.67 33.77 5.21
C ILE A 78 28.40 34.17 6.49
N ALA A 79 28.51 33.27 7.47
CA ALA A 79 29.23 33.54 8.72
C ALA A 79 30.71 33.88 8.46
N SER A 80 31.35 33.15 7.54
CA SER A 80 32.73 33.44 7.13
C SER A 80 32.85 34.79 6.42
N LEU A 81 31.90 35.13 5.54
CA LEU A 81 31.88 36.41 4.83
C LEU A 81 31.73 37.59 5.80
N ILE A 82 30.88 37.49 6.82
CA ILE A 82 30.71 38.53 7.84
C ILE A 82 32.05 38.83 8.53
N VAL A 83 32.76 37.79 8.99
CA VAL A 83 34.07 37.95 9.66
C VAL A 83 35.10 38.58 8.72
N GLN A 84 35.10 38.19 7.44
CA GLN A 84 35.99 38.76 6.44
C GLN A 84 35.70 40.24 6.21
N VAL A 85 34.44 40.61 6.03
CA VAL A 85 34.00 42.00 5.84
C VAL A 85 34.38 42.86 7.04
N ASP A 86 34.10 42.41 8.27
CA ASP A 86 34.45 43.14 9.49
C ASP A 86 35.96 43.38 9.57
N THR A 87 36.75 42.36 9.23
CA THR A 87 38.22 42.45 9.24
C THR A 87 38.74 43.38 8.15
N GLU A 88 38.18 43.33 6.94
CA GLU A 88 38.59 44.21 5.83
C GLU A 88 38.24 45.67 6.11
N ILE A 89 37.05 45.95 6.63
CA ILE A 89 36.64 47.32 7.01
C ILE A 89 37.55 47.87 8.10
N ALA A 90 37.84 47.08 9.14
CA ALA A 90 38.74 47.50 10.22
C ALA A 90 40.17 47.84 9.71
N ASN A 91 40.61 47.21 8.61
CA ASN A 91 41.92 47.43 8.03
C ASN A 91 41.95 48.58 6.99
N ASN A 92 40.80 48.96 6.42
CA ASN A 92 40.71 49.97 5.37
C ASN A 92 39.33 50.65 5.35
N GLU A 93 39.06 51.46 6.38
CA GLU A 93 37.76 52.12 6.58
C GLU A 93 37.33 52.99 5.39
N ASP A 94 38.27 53.66 4.72
CA ASP A 94 38.00 54.53 3.56
C ASP A 94 37.44 53.76 2.35
N ALA A 95 37.54 52.44 2.33
CA ALA A 95 37.03 51.56 1.28
C ALA A 95 35.75 50.79 1.66
N ALA A 96 35.12 51.11 2.79
CA ALA A 96 33.98 50.37 3.34
C ALA A 96 32.85 50.14 2.32
N ASP A 97 32.47 51.15 1.55
CA ASP A 97 31.40 51.05 0.54
C ASP A 97 31.70 49.99 -0.53
N LEU A 98 32.96 49.93 -0.99
CA LEU A 98 33.38 48.95 -1.99
C LEU A 98 33.44 47.53 -1.40
N ILE A 99 33.85 47.40 -0.13
CA ILE A 99 33.88 46.12 0.59
C ILE A 99 32.46 45.57 0.73
N LEU A 100 31.52 46.41 1.20
CA LEU A 100 30.11 46.05 1.33
C LEU A 100 29.49 45.70 -0.04
N PHE A 101 29.78 46.47 -1.09
CA PHE A 101 29.31 46.14 -2.44
C PHE A 101 29.79 44.75 -2.91
N LYS A 102 31.05 44.39 -2.65
CA LYS A 102 31.55 43.04 -2.98
C LYS A 102 30.86 41.96 -2.16
N ALA A 103 30.65 42.22 -0.86
CA ALA A 103 29.96 41.28 0.02
C ALA A 103 28.52 41.02 -0.46
N ASP A 104 27.79 42.05 -0.88
CA ASP A 104 26.45 41.91 -1.44
C ASP A 104 26.41 40.99 -2.67
N ASN A 105 27.39 41.12 -3.57
CA ASN A 105 27.50 40.23 -4.73
C ASN A 105 27.78 38.78 -4.33
N ILE A 106 28.63 38.56 -3.32
CA ILE A 106 28.92 37.20 -2.81
C ILE A 106 27.66 36.61 -2.15
N LEU A 107 26.89 37.41 -1.40
CA LEU A 107 25.63 36.98 -0.80
C LEU A 107 24.61 36.58 -1.87
N GLU A 108 24.51 37.35 -2.97
CA GLU A 108 23.65 37.00 -4.10
C GLU A 108 24.09 35.69 -4.76
N GLU A 109 25.39 35.49 -4.97
CA GLU A 109 25.92 34.22 -5.51
C GLU A 109 25.60 33.04 -4.58
N THR A 110 25.82 33.18 -3.28
CA THR A 110 25.50 32.15 -2.29
C THR A 110 24.01 31.83 -2.31
N LEU A 111 23.15 32.84 -2.36
CA LEU A 111 21.70 32.64 -2.46
C LEU A 111 21.32 31.83 -3.71
N LEU A 112 21.83 32.23 -4.89
CA LEU A 112 21.54 31.57 -6.16
C LEU A 112 22.03 30.12 -6.17
N ARG A 113 23.24 29.87 -5.64
CA ARG A 113 23.80 28.51 -5.53
C ARG A 113 22.97 27.63 -4.60
N THR A 114 22.56 28.16 -3.45
CA THR A 114 21.72 27.42 -2.49
C THR A 114 20.36 27.10 -3.09
N GLN A 115 19.72 28.06 -3.75
CA GLN A 115 18.47 27.83 -4.47
C GLN A 115 18.61 26.75 -5.54
N LEU A 116 19.70 26.78 -6.33
CA LEU A 116 19.97 25.75 -7.34
C LEU A 116 20.09 24.36 -6.70
N ASN A 117 20.86 24.22 -5.62
CA ASN A 117 21.02 22.94 -4.93
C ASN A 117 19.69 22.39 -4.39
N ILE A 118 18.86 23.25 -3.81
CA ILE A 118 17.51 22.89 -3.36
C ILE A 118 16.65 22.42 -4.54
N GLN A 119 16.72 23.11 -5.68
CA GLN A 119 15.97 22.70 -6.88
C GLN A 119 16.47 21.36 -7.44
N VAL A 120 17.77 21.10 -7.39
CA VAL A 120 18.34 19.80 -7.76
C VAL A 120 17.79 18.69 -6.87
N ALA A 121 17.81 18.87 -5.55
CA ALA A 121 17.25 17.91 -4.59
C ALA A 121 15.76 17.63 -4.85
N LYS A 122 14.96 18.69 -5.09
CA LYS A 122 13.54 18.55 -5.45
C LYS A 122 13.33 17.79 -6.75
N ASN A 123 14.13 18.07 -7.78
CA ASN A 123 14.02 17.39 -9.07
C ASN A 123 14.40 15.91 -8.97
N GLU A 124 15.40 15.57 -8.16
CA GLU A 124 15.74 14.18 -7.87
C GLU A 124 14.63 13.46 -7.11
N LEU A 125 14.03 14.11 -6.11
CA LEU A 125 12.85 13.57 -5.41
C LEU A 125 11.73 13.28 -6.41
N ILE A 126 11.39 14.23 -7.28
CA ILE A 126 10.35 14.04 -8.30
C ILE A 126 10.65 12.82 -9.18
N LYS A 127 11.90 12.65 -9.64
CA LYS A 127 12.29 11.48 -10.46
C LYS A 127 12.14 10.17 -9.71
N ASN A 128 12.50 10.13 -8.42
CA ASN A 128 12.31 8.95 -7.59
C ASN A 128 10.83 8.63 -7.40
N LEU A 129 10.02 9.65 -7.09
CA LEU A 129 8.57 9.50 -6.93
C LEU A 129 7.89 9.03 -8.22
N GLN A 130 8.32 9.53 -9.38
CA GLN A 130 7.82 9.07 -10.68
C GLN A 130 8.00 7.56 -10.88
N LYS A 131 9.14 7.02 -10.44
CA LYS A 131 9.39 5.58 -10.48
C LYS A 131 8.50 4.81 -9.50
N ASP A 132 8.25 5.37 -8.33
CA ASP A 132 7.40 4.74 -7.32
C ASP A 132 5.90 4.74 -7.70
N ILE A 133 5.48 5.60 -8.64
CA ILE A 133 4.10 5.57 -9.20
C ILE A 133 3.83 4.24 -9.91
N GLU A 134 4.80 3.69 -10.64
CA GLU A 134 4.64 2.38 -11.29
C GLU A 134 4.40 1.28 -10.24
N ASP A 135 5.18 1.30 -9.15
CA ASP A 135 5.03 0.39 -8.03
C ASP A 135 3.65 0.56 -7.33
N ALA A 136 3.08 1.77 -7.33
CA ALA A 136 1.74 2.04 -6.79
C ALA A 136 0.61 1.53 -7.72
N LEU A 137 0.79 1.61 -9.04
CA LEU A 137 -0.16 1.03 -9.99
C LEU A 137 -0.25 -0.49 -9.85
N GLU A 138 0.89 -1.16 -9.65
CA GLU A 138 0.90 -2.60 -9.37
C GLU A 138 0.12 -2.97 -8.09
N LEU A 139 0.18 -2.13 -7.06
CA LEU A 139 -0.62 -2.32 -5.84
C LEU A 139 -2.11 -2.24 -6.14
N GLY A 140 -2.53 -1.25 -6.94
CA GLY A 140 -3.93 -1.10 -7.35
C GLY A 140 -4.47 -2.34 -8.09
N VAL A 141 -3.66 -2.92 -8.98
CA VAL A 141 -4.03 -4.18 -9.68
C VAL A 141 -4.16 -5.35 -8.69
N LEU A 142 -3.30 -5.44 -7.67
CA LEU A 142 -3.42 -6.47 -6.64
C LEU A 142 -4.67 -6.29 -5.78
N GLU A 143 -5.01 -5.05 -5.43
CA GLU A 143 -6.23 -4.71 -4.69
C GLU A 143 -7.48 -5.11 -5.48
N GLU A 144 -7.52 -4.79 -6.77
CA GLU A 144 -8.60 -5.20 -7.68
C GLU A 144 -8.71 -6.73 -7.76
N ASN A 145 -7.59 -7.44 -7.94
CA ASN A 145 -7.58 -8.91 -7.98
C ASN A 145 -8.11 -9.54 -6.68
N ILE A 146 -7.79 -8.96 -5.51
CA ILE A 146 -8.31 -9.41 -4.22
C ILE A 146 -9.82 -9.17 -4.14
N ALA A 147 -10.30 -8.01 -4.58
CA ALA A 147 -11.73 -7.69 -4.61
C ALA A 147 -12.50 -8.66 -5.53
N ASP A 148 -12.00 -8.90 -6.74
CA ASP A 148 -12.52 -9.86 -7.70
C ASP A 148 -12.61 -11.28 -7.12
N LEU A 149 -11.57 -11.71 -6.39
CA LEU A 149 -11.53 -13.02 -5.75
C LEU A 149 -12.59 -13.15 -4.66
N LYS A 150 -12.80 -12.09 -3.88
CA LYS A 150 -13.85 -12.05 -2.84
C LYS A 150 -15.24 -12.10 -3.47
N GLU A 151 -15.51 -11.27 -4.47
CA GLU A 151 -16.80 -11.24 -5.16
C GLU A 151 -17.15 -12.59 -5.79
N LYS A 152 -16.22 -13.18 -6.56
CA LYS A 152 -16.41 -14.51 -7.17
C LYS A 152 -16.64 -15.59 -6.11
N SER A 153 -15.98 -15.48 -4.95
CA SER A 153 -16.19 -16.40 -3.84
C SER A 153 -17.58 -16.27 -3.26
N ASP A 154 -18.03 -15.05 -3.00
CA ASP A 154 -19.33 -14.78 -2.38
C ASP A 154 -20.47 -15.27 -3.27
N ILE A 155 -20.35 -15.10 -4.59
CA ILE A 155 -21.31 -15.64 -5.56
C ILE A 155 -21.39 -17.17 -5.47
N VAL A 156 -20.23 -17.86 -5.46
CA VAL A 156 -20.18 -19.32 -5.40
C VAL A 156 -20.73 -19.84 -4.07
N ILE A 157 -20.34 -19.24 -2.94
CA ILE A 157 -20.79 -19.60 -1.60
C ILE A 157 -22.31 -19.42 -1.51
N THR A 158 -22.83 -18.26 -1.90
CA THR A 158 -24.27 -17.96 -1.86
C THR A 158 -25.06 -18.93 -2.74
N THR A 159 -24.56 -19.26 -3.93
CA THR A 159 -25.21 -20.21 -4.84
C THR A 159 -25.26 -21.61 -4.24
N LEU A 160 -24.16 -22.09 -3.67
CA LEU A 160 -24.10 -23.41 -3.04
C LEU A 160 -24.98 -23.47 -1.78
N GLN A 161 -24.97 -22.41 -0.97
CA GLN A 161 -25.81 -22.29 0.20
C GLN A 161 -27.30 -22.38 -0.18
N GLY A 162 -27.73 -21.62 -1.19
CA GLY A 162 -29.11 -21.67 -1.68
C GLY A 162 -29.52 -23.04 -2.22
N LYS A 163 -28.62 -23.78 -2.87
CA LYS A 163 -28.88 -25.17 -3.29
C LYS A 163 -29.06 -26.11 -2.11
N ILE A 164 -28.15 -26.05 -1.13
CA ILE A 164 -28.23 -26.87 0.09
C ILE A 164 -29.53 -26.59 0.85
N ASP A 165 -29.92 -25.32 0.95
CA ASP A 165 -31.13 -24.93 1.65
C ASP A 165 -32.39 -25.44 0.93
N ALA A 166 -32.43 -25.37 -0.41
CA ALA A 166 -33.49 -25.97 -1.21
C ALA A 166 -33.55 -27.50 -1.08
N GLU A 167 -32.39 -28.19 -1.11
CA GLU A 167 -32.34 -29.65 -0.91
C GLU A 167 -32.83 -30.06 0.49
N LYS A 168 -32.53 -29.25 1.52
CA LYS A 168 -33.06 -29.46 2.88
C LYS A 168 -34.57 -29.26 2.95
N GLU A 169 -35.09 -28.25 2.27
CA GLU A 169 -36.53 -28.00 2.18
C GLU A 169 -37.22 -29.18 1.49
N GLU A 170 -36.73 -29.62 0.32
CA GLU A 170 -37.26 -30.80 -0.38
C GLU A 170 -37.18 -32.08 0.46
N LEU A 171 -36.08 -32.30 1.20
CA LEU A 171 -35.94 -33.44 2.12
C LEU A 171 -37.01 -33.39 3.21
N THR A 172 -37.28 -32.19 3.73
CA THR A 172 -38.31 -31.95 4.76
C THR A 172 -39.71 -32.18 4.18
N GLU A 173 -39.99 -31.74 2.96
CA GLU A 173 -41.28 -32.00 2.29
C GLU A 173 -41.49 -33.49 1.95
N LYS A 174 -40.44 -34.21 1.55
CA LYS A 174 -40.53 -35.63 1.16
C LYS A 174 -40.64 -36.59 2.34
N TYR A 175 -39.91 -36.32 3.43
CA TYR A 175 -39.74 -37.26 4.55
C TYR A 175 -40.08 -36.66 5.91
N GLY A 176 -40.33 -35.35 5.99
CA GLY A 176 -40.90 -34.72 7.16
C GLY A 176 -42.40 -35.03 7.21
N GLU A 177 -42.80 -35.84 8.18
CA GLU A 177 -44.20 -35.92 8.59
C GLU A 177 -44.59 -34.62 9.31
N ASN A 178 -45.87 -34.23 9.23
CA ASN A 178 -46.49 -33.30 10.18
C ASN A 178 -46.13 -33.64 11.63
#